data_AF-A0A168DTB9-F1
#
_entry.id   AF-A0A168DTB9-F1
#
_cell.length_a   1.000
_cell.length_b   1.000
_cell.length_c   1.000
_cell.angle_alpha   90.00
_cell.angle_beta   90.00
_cell.angle_gamma   90.00
#
_symmetry.space_group_name_H-M   'P 1'
#
loop_
_entity.id
_entity.type
_entity.pdbx_description
1 polymer ?
#
loop_
_entity_poly.entity_id
_entity_poly.type
_entity_poly.pdbx_seq_one_letter_code
_entity_poly.pdbx_strand_id
1 'polypeptide(L)'
;MAVPTFVVDAPGGGGKIPINPQYLISQSSEKLVLRNYEGVLCTYTEPEDKTHQCKNCGLCAKFKKDDYKGLEKLFRDERVCLTPRSNVRMKRREQNNEYRML
;
A
#
# COMPACT_ATOMS: atom_id res chain seq x y z
N MET A 1 -5.51 17.82 21.66
CA MET A 1 -5.23 17.31 20.29
C MET A 1 -5.89 18.27 19.30
N ALA A 2 -5.17 18.74 18.27
CA ALA A 2 -5.67 19.80 17.37
C ALA A 2 -5.11 19.70 15.93
N VAL A 3 -4.85 18.48 15.44
CA VAL A 3 -4.38 18.24 14.07
C VAL A 3 -5.48 17.47 13.33
N PRO A 4 -6.34 18.11 12.52
CA PRO A 4 -7.34 17.40 11.74
C PRO A 4 -6.67 16.67 10.57
N THR A 5 -7.26 15.56 10.14
CA THR A 5 -6.87 14.92 8.88
C THR A 5 -7.56 15.64 7.73
N PHE A 6 -6.79 16.26 6.85
CA PHE A 6 -7.33 16.81 5.61
C PHE A 6 -7.65 15.66 4.65
N VAL A 7 -8.89 15.60 4.18
CA VAL A 7 -9.40 14.50 3.35
C VAL A 7 -10.04 15.02 2.08
N VAL A 8 -9.86 14.28 0.99
CA VAL A 8 -10.59 14.44 -0.27
C VAL A 8 -11.52 13.25 -0.43
N ASP A 9 -12.78 13.49 -0.79
CA ASP A 9 -13.69 12.39 -1.11
C ASP A 9 -13.39 11.87 -2.52
N ALA A 10 -13.08 10.58 -2.63
CA ALA A 10 -12.80 9.95 -3.91
C ALA A 10 -14.09 9.86 -4.75
N PRO A 11 -14.06 10.28 -6.02
CA PRO A 11 -15.22 10.17 -6.90
C PRO A 11 -15.63 8.71 -7.08
N GLY A 12 -16.93 8.48 -7.29
CA GLY A 12 -17.47 7.13 -7.50
C GLY A 12 -17.49 6.25 -6.23
N GLY A 13 -17.45 6.84 -5.04
CA GLY A 13 -17.56 6.10 -3.78
C GLY A 13 -16.28 5.38 -3.36
N GLY A 14 -15.11 5.83 -3.83
CA GLY A 14 -13.81 5.25 -3.46
C GLY A 14 -13.36 5.51 -2.01
N GLY A 15 -14.19 6.18 -1.21
CA GLY A 15 -13.92 6.50 0.20
C GLY A 15 -13.19 7.83 0.41
N LYS A 16 -12.74 8.07 1.65
CA LYS A 16 -12.00 9.28 2.04
C LYS A 16 -10.51 9.06 1.83
N ILE A 17 -9.86 9.97 1.10
CA ILE A 17 -8.42 9.95 0.84
C ILE A 17 -7.74 10.98 1.74
N PRO A 18 -7.01 10.56 2.79
CA PRO A 18 -6.24 11.47 3.62
C PRO A 18 -5.04 12.02 2.86
N ILE A 19 -4.83 13.33 2.93
CA ILE A 19 -3.71 14.02 2.30
C ILE A 19 -2.84 14.63 3.39
N ASN A 20 -1.55 14.29 3.37
CA ASN A 20 -0.54 14.82 4.28
C ASN A 20 0.69 15.29 3.49
N PRO A 21 1.50 16.20 4.05
CA PRO A 21 2.82 16.49 3.51
C PRO A 21 3.70 15.23 3.50
N GLN A 22 4.59 15.14 2.51
CA GLN A 22 5.60 14.08 2.49
C GLN A 22 6.71 14.42 3.50
N TYR A 23 6.76 13.65 4.60
CA TYR A 23 7.78 13.77 5.63
C TYR A 23 8.89 12.72 5.52
N LEU A 24 8.62 11.56 4.92
CA LEU A 24 9.65 10.56 4.60
C LEU A 24 10.41 10.99 3.34
N ILE A 25 11.70 11.31 3.52
CA ILE A 25 12.55 11.82 2.44
C ILE A 25 13.35 10.69 1.79
N SER A 26 13.87 9.78 2.60
CA SER A 26 14.65 8.63 2.12
C SER A 26 14.54 7.47 3.11
N GLN A 27 14.78 6.25 2.64
CA GLN A 27 14.86 5.05 3.47
C GLN A 27 15.98 4.11 2.99
N SER A 28 16.62 3.43 3.93
CA SER A 28 17.50 2.29 3.70
C SER A 28 16.95 1.06 4.43
N SER A 29 17.71 -0.05 4.44
CA SER A 29 17.38 -1.23 5.25
C SER A 29 17.48 -1.01 6.75
N GLU A 30 18.10 0.08 7.22
CA GLU A 30 18.38 0.30 8.64
C GLU A 30 17.93 1.68 9.13
N LYS A 31 17.71 2.64 8.23
CA LYS A 31 17.45 4.03 8.59
C LYS A 31 16.38 4.68 7.73
N LEU A 32 15.59 5.54 8.36
CA LEU A 32 14.68 6.47 7.69
C LEU A 32 15.22 7.89 7.83
N VAL A 33 15.18 8.67 6.76
CA VAL A 33 15.45 10.11 6.76
C VAL A 33 14.11 10.84 6.71
N LEU A 34 13.82 11.61 7.76
CA LEU A 34 12.55 12.32 7.95
C LEU A 34 12.79 13.83 7.97
N ARG A 35 11.82 14.60 7.49
CA ARG A 35 11.78 16.06 7.64
C ARG A 35 10.68 16.42 8.63
N ASN A 36 10.95 17.30 9.60
CA ASN A 36 9.91 17.81 10.51
C ASN A 36 9.20 19.06 9.93
N TYR A 37 8.29 19.68 10.70
CA TYR A 37 7.57 20.88 10.27
C TYR A 37 8.47 22.13 10.10
N GLU A 38 9.63 22.16 10.78
CA GLU A 38 10.62 23.24 10.71
C GLU A 38 11.60 23.05 9.55
N GLY A 39 11.50 21.94 8.82
CA GLY A 39 12.42 21.59 7.74
C GLY A 39 13.69 20.86 8.20
N VAL A 40 13.83 20.57 9.49
CA VAL A 40 14.98 19.82 10.04
C VAL A 40 14.94 18.38 9.54
N LEU A 41 16.08 17.91 9.03
CA LEU A 41 16.28 16.52 8.65
C LEU A 41 16.78 15.72 9.86
N CYS A 42 16.08 14.64 10.19
CA CYS A 42 16.46 13.70 11.24
C CYS A 42 16.53 12.28 10.70
N THR A 43 17.33 11.45 11.36
CA THR A 43 17.42 10.01 11.06
C THR A 43 16.77 9.20 12.17
N TYR A 44 16.02 8.17 11.77
CA TYR A 44 15.45 7.18 12.67
C TYR A 44 16.06 5.81 12.32
N THR A 45 16.70 5.17 13.29
CA THR A 45 17.27 3.83 13.13
C THR A 45 16.20 2.78 13.37
N GLU A 46 15.95 1.94 12.38
CA GLU A 46 15.06 0.78 12.48
C GLU A 46 15.75 -0.37 13.24
N PRO A 47 14.99 -1.22 13.94
CA PRO A 47 15.54 -2.42 14.57
C PRO A 47 16.11 -3.39 13.53
N GLU A 48 17.18 -4.10 13.91
CA GLU A 48 17.79 -5.15 13.08
C GLU A 48 16.85 -6.33 12.86
N ASP A 49 16.14 -6.76 13.91
CA ASP A 49 15.15 -7.82 13.80
C ASP A 49 13.83 -7.28 13.23
N LYS A 50 13.63 -7.51 11.93
CA LYS A 50 12.40 -7.19 11.20
C LYS A 50 11.42 -8.35 11.15
N THR A 51 11.72 -9.46 11.82
CA THR A 51 10.84 -10.62 11.81
C THR A 51 9.73 -10.45 12.84
N HIS A 52 8.51 -10.75 12.44
CA HIS A 52 7.39 -10.83 13.37
C HIS A 52 7.01 -12.30 13.58
N GLN A 53 7.28 -12.83 14.77
CA GLN A 53 6.78 -14.14 15.20
C GLN A 53 5.60 -13.94 16.16
N CYS A 54 4.41 -14.42 15.79
CA CYS A 54 3.21 -14.32 16.65
C CYS A 54 3.45 -15.17 17.91
N LYS A 55 3.81 -14.53 19.04
CA LYS A 55 3.98 -15.18 20.36
C LYS A 55 2.63 -15.40 21.05
N ASN A 56 1.70 -16.04 20.35
CA ASN A 56 0.36 -16.39 20.85
C ASN A 56 -0.41 -15.19 21.46
N CYS A 57 -0.35 -14.02 20.82
CA CYS A 57 -0.90 -12.75 21.33
C CYS A 57 -2.45 -12.69 21.43
N GLY A 58 -3.17 -13.76 21.07
CA GLY A 58 -4.63 -13.81 21.09
C GLY A 58 -5.33 -12.94 20.03
N LEU A 59 -4.57 -12.24 19.18
CA LEU A 59 -5.11 -11.38 18.10
C LEU A 59 -5.11 -12.09 16.74
N CYS A 60 -4.11 -12.96 16.50
CA CYS A 60 -3.90 -13.64 15.21
C CYS A 60 -5.13 -14.45 14.73
N ALA A 61 -5.97 -14.97 15.64
CA ALA A 61 -7.21 -15.69 15.30
C ALA A 61 -8.46 -14.78 15.23
N LYS A 62 -8.44 -13.62 15.89
CA LYS A 62 -9.60 -12.70 15.94
C LYS A 62 -9.79 -11.92 14.64
N PHE A 63 -8.71 -11.57 13.96
CA PHE A 63 -8.73 -10.74 12.74
C PHE A 63 -8.61 -11.54 11.43
N LYS A 64 -8.81 -12.86 11.47
CA LYS A 64 -8.65 -13.76 10.31
C LYS A 64 -9.89 -13.89 9.41
N LYS A 65 -11.00 -13.20 9.73
CA LYS A 65 -12.32 -13.55 9.19
C LYS A 65 -12.74 -12.85 7.89
N ASP A 66 -12.04 -11.81 7.46
CA ASP A 66 -12.46 -11.06 6.28
C ASP A 66 -11.63 -11.43 5.05
N ASP A 67 -12.31 -11.55 3.91
CA ASP A 67 -11.65 -11.66 2.60
C ASP A 67 -10.75 -10.43 2.37
N TYR A 68 -9.50 -10.68 2.00
CA TYR A 68 -8.53 -9.62 1.73
C TYR A 68 -8.95 -8.79 0.50
N LYS A 69 -8.69 -7.48 0.53
CA LYS A 69 -9.13 -6.54 -0.52
C LYS A 69 -8.01 -5.61 -0.98
N GLY A 70 -8.10 -5.16 -2.23
CA GLY A 70 -7.20 -4.16 -2.79
C GLY A 70 -5.73 -4.56 -2.70
N LEU A 71 -4.90 -3.67 -2.15
CA LEU A 71 -3.46 -3.86 -2.01
C LEU A 71 -3.07 -5.02 -1.09
N GLU A 72 -3.94 -5.41 -0.16
CA GLU A 72 -3.63 -6.54 0.73
C GLU A 72 -3.44 -7.85 -0.05
N LYS A 73 -4.17 -8.03 -1.16
CA LYS A 73 -3.97 -9.16 -2.07
C LYS A 73 -2.56 -9.19 -2.68
N LEU A 74 -1.92 -8.03 -2.82
CA LEU A 74 -0.53 -7.92 -3.30
C LEU A 74 0.45 -8.28 -2.19
N PHE A 75 0.24 -7.77 -0.97
CA PHE A 75 1.13 -8.03 0.17
C PHE A 75 1.13 -9.49 0.65
N ARG A 76 0.07 -10.25 0.36
CA ARG A 76 -0.05 -11.67 0.70
C ARG A 76 0.24 -12.62 -0.47
N ASP A 77 0.76 -12.09 -1.58
CA ASP A 77 1.05 -12.84 -2.80
C ASP A 77 -0.17 -13.56 -3.45
N GLU A 78 -1.40 -13.20 -3.08
CA GLU A 78 -2.62 -13.73 -3.71
C GLU A 78 -2.80 -13.21 -5.14
N ARG A 79 -2.28 -12.02 -5.41
CA ARG A 79 -2.17 -11.43 -6.74
C ARG A 79 -0.81 -10.78 -6.90
N VAL A 80 -0.23 -10.92 -8.09
CA VAL A 80 1.01 -10.21 -8.45
C VAL A 80 0.74 -8.76 -8.88
N CYS A 81 -0.45 -8.46 -9.42
CA CYS A 81 -0.83 -7.11 -9.82
C CYS A 81 -2.35 -6.85 -9.78
N LEU A 82 -2.73 -5.58 -9.65
CA LEU A 82 -4.10 -5.10 -9.80
C LEU A 82 -4.21 -4.32 -11.11
N THR A 83 -4.83 -4.93 -12.12
CA THR A 83 -4.97 -4.31 -13.45
C THR A 83 -6.38 -3.71 -13.59
N PRO A 84 -6.54 -2.44 -14.03
CA PRO A 84 -7.84 -1.85 -14.31
C PRO A 84 -8.61 -2.64 -15.39
N ARG A 85 -9.93 -2.77 -15.23
CA ARG A 85 -10.80 -3.52 -16.18
C ARG A 85 -10.65 -3.05 -17.63
N SER A 86 -10.38 -1.76 -17.85
CA SER A 86 -10.28 -1.14 -19.17
C SER A 86 -8.83 -0.90 -19.65
N ASN A 87 -7.85 -1.68 -19.17
CA ASN A 87 -6.45 -1.49 -19.56
C ASN A 87 -6.20 -1.70 -21.08
N VAL A 88 -5.74 -0.65 -21.76
CA VAL A 88 -5.53 -0.63 -23.22
C VAL A 88 -4.50 -1.67 -23.70
N ARG A 89 -3.46 -1.93 -22.90
CA ARG A 89 -2.44 -2.94 -23.26
C ARG A 89 -3.01 -4.35 -23.23
N MET A 90 -3.89 -4.66 -22.27
CA MET A 90 -4.51 -5.98 -22.17
C MET A 90 -5.47 -6.24 -23.34
N LYS A 91 -6.32 -5.26 -23.68
CA LYS A 91 -7.22 -5.35 -24.84
C LYS A 91 -6.48 -5.66 -26.15
N ARG A 92 -5.33 -5.01 -26.39
CA ARG A 92 -4.49 -5.28 -27.57
C ARG A 92 -3.92 -6.70 -27.60
N ARG A 93 -3.59 -7.27 -26.44
CA ARG A 93 -3.06 -8.65 -26.34
C ARG A 93 -4.13 -9.69 -26.65
N GLU A 94 -5.35 -9.48 -26.16
CA GLU A 94 -6.49 -10.35 -26.43
C GLU A 94 -6.79 -10.38 -27.93
N GLN A 95 -6.92 -9.21 -28.57
CA GLN A 95 -7.13 -9.10 -30.02
C GLN A 95 -6.01 -9.77 -30.83
N ASN A 96 -4.75 -9.55 -30.47
CA ASN A 96 -3.62 -10.20 -31.15
C ASN A 96 -3.60 -11.72 -30.95
N ASN A 97 -4.05 -12.22 -29.80
CA ASN A 97 -4.14 -13.65 -29.54
C ASN A 97 -5.32 -14.29 -30.29
N GLU A 98 -6.46 -13.60 -30.38
CA GLU A 98 -7.61 -14.04 -31.18
C GLU A 98 -7.25 -14.12 -32.66
N TYR A 99 -6.56 -13.10 -33.21
CA TYR A 99 -6.08 -13.11 -34.60
C TYR A 99 -5.08 -14.24 -34.89
N ARG A 100 -4.32 -14.70 -33.87
CA ARG A 100 -3.35 -15.79 -34.01
C ARG A 100 -3.95 -17.19 -33.86
N MET A 101 -5.19 -17.29 -33.37
CA MET A 101 -5.93 -18.55 -33.25
C MET A 101 -6.89 -18.80 -34.44
N LEU A 102 -6.99 -17.84 -35.36
CA LEU A 102 -7.63 -17.95 -36.67
C LEU A 102 -6.61 -18.32 -37.74
#